data_AF-A0A937VQW5-F1
#
_entry.id   AF-A0A937VQW5-F1
#
_cell.length_a   1.000
_cell.length_b   1.000
_cell.length_c   1.000
_cell.angle_alpha   90.00
_cell.angle_beta   90.00
_cell.angle_gamma   90.00
#
_symmetry.space_group_name_H-M   'P 1'
#
loop_
_entity.id
_entity.type
_entity.pdbx_description
1 polymer ?
#
loop_
_entity_poly.entity_id
_entity_poly.type
_entity_poly.pdbx_seq_one_letter_code
_entity_poly.pdbx_strand_id
1 'polypeptide(L)'
;MKASSECRGCLQRLVYQAAELATSHESVRAKAKEKGLEVVSSHFSLDAITIVIATKIHDVVKRVTGNPDPYREMKEKEIAMARELFREAVQNHGDGFKGLLKLAALGNAIDFFKPLESVRADMKRQIEFVIDDSEEFEVKCRDAKRMLYLADNAGEVFFDLPLLKYLRRFIRVIYVVKAEPV
;
A
#
# COMPACT_ATOMS: atom_id res chain seq x y z
N MET A 1 -10.15 4.58 -10.48
CA MET A 1 -11.61 4.55 -10.31
C MET A 1 -12.13 5.98 -10.20
N LYS A 2 -13.33 6.25 -10.71
CA LYS A 2 -14.02 7.53 -10.46
C LYS A 2 -14.40 7.62 -8.97
N ALA A 3 -14.56 8.83 -8.47
CA ALA A 3 -14.95 9.06 -7.08
C ALA A 3 -16.40 8.60 -6.82
N SER A 4 -16.65 8.06 -5.63
CA SER A 4 -17.99 7.86 -5.07
C SER A 4 -18.29 8.93 -4.02
N SER A 5 -19.54 8.99 -3.54
CA SER A 5 -19.97 9.91 -2.47
C SER A 5 -19.09 9.84 -1.22
N GLU A 6 -18.65 8.62 -0.86
CA GLU A 6 -17.88 8.35 0.35
C GLU A 6 -16.43 8.82 0.22
N CYS A 7 -15.91 8.96 -1.01
CA CYS A 7 -14.52 9.33 -1.26
C CYS A 7 -14.18 10.72 -0.70
N ARG A 8 -15.14 11.65 -0.63
CA ARG A 8 -14.89 12.97 -0.04
C ARG A 8 -14.45 12.87 1.41
N GLY A 9 -15.15 12.05 2.21
CA GLY A 9 -14.81 11.84 3.61
C GLY A 9 -13.47 11.13 3.79
N CYS A 10 -13.15 10.17 2.92
CA CYS A 10 -11.83 9.52 2.92
C CYS A 10 -10.69 10.52 2.64
N LEU A 11 -10.86 11.39 1.63
CA LEU A 11 -9.87 12.42 1.30
C LEU A 11 -9.71 13.45 2.42
N GLN A 12 -10.79 13.84 3.09
CA GLN A 12 -10.70 14.71 4.26
C GLN A 12 -9.90 14.05 5.39
N ARG A 13 -10.18 12.78 5.72
CA ARG A 13 -9.37 12.04 6.71
C ARG A 13 -7.90 11.95 6.33
N LEU A 14 -7.59 11.74 5.05
CA LEU A 14 -6.23 11.75 4.54
C LEU A 14 -5.51 13.07 4.82
N VAL A 15 -6.19 14.22 4.64
CA VAL A 15 -5.63 15.54 4.99
C VAL A 15 -5.20 15.58 6.46
N TYR A 16 -6.10 15.18 7.36
CA TYR A 16 -5.81 15.20 8.80
C TYR A 16 -4.64 14.27 9.13
N GLN A 17 -4.66 13.03 8.64
CA GLN A 17 -3.60 12.06 8.87
C GLN A 17 -2.24 12.57 8.37
N ALA A 18 -2.17 13.04 7.12
CA ALA A 18 -0.93 13.52 6.53
C ALA A 18 -0.37 14.72 7.31
N ALA A 19 -1.23 15.64 7.75
CA ALA A 19 -0.83 16.80 8.53
C ALA A 19 -0.32 16.44 9.94
N GLU A 20 -0.94 15.45 10.61
CA GLU A 20 -0.48 14.94 11.92
C GLU A 20 0.89 14.26 11.81
N LEU A 21 1.11 13.48 10.76
CA LEU A 21 2.39 12.81 10.54
C LEU A 21 3.50 13.77 10.13
N ALA A 22 3.15 14.85 9.42
CA ALA A 22 4.13 15.76 8.86
C ALA A 22 4.77 16.70 9.91
N THR A 23 4.08 17.05 11.00
CA THR A 23 4.60 18.00 12.00
C THR A 23 3.88 17.91 13.36
N SER A 24 4.63 18.17 14.44
CA SER A 24 4.10 18.35 15.80
C SER A 24 3.73 19.80 16.14
N HIS A 25 4.07 20.78 15.29
CA HIS A 25 3.76 22.18 15.52
C HIS A 25 2.30 22.51 15.20
N GLU A 26 1.53 22.89 16.22
CA GLU A 26 0.07 23.07 16.10
C GLU A 26 -0.34 24.10 15.02
N SER A 27 0.34 25.24 14.97
CA SER A 27 0.03 26.31 13.99
C SER A 27 0.30 25.87 12.54
N VAL A 28 1.43 25.20 12.31
CA VAL A 28 1.80 24.66 10.99
C VAL A 28 0.84 23.55 10.59
N ARG A 29 0.47 22.67 11.53
CA ARG A 29 -0.48 21.58 11.32
C ARG A 29 -1.88 22.10 11.00
N ALA A 30 -2.37 23.11 11.69
CA ALA A 30 -3.65 23.74 11.40
C ALA A 30 -3.67 24.33 9.99
N LYS A 31 -2.60 25.03 9.59
CA LYS A 31 -2.44 25.56 8.23
C LYS A 31 -2.38 24.45 7.16
N ALA A 32 -1.69 23.35 7.44
CA ALA A 32 -1.63 22.21 6.52
C ALA A 32 -3.01 21.55 6.34
N LYS A 33 -3.78 21.41 7.42
CA LYS A 33 -5.16 20.90 7.39
C LYS A 33 -6.07 21.81 6.58
N GLU A 34 -6.04 23.12 6.83
CA GLU A 34 -6.81 24.12 6.09
C GLU A 34 -6.52 24.03 4.59
N LYS A 35 -5.25 24.08 4.20
CA LYS A 35 -4.85 24.01 2.79
C LYS A 35 -5.12 22.66 2.14
N GLY A 36 -5.01 21.56 2.86
CA GLY A 36 -5.41 20.24 2.36
C GLY A 36 -6.92 20.14 2.12
N LEU A 37 -7.74 20.69 3.02
CA LEU A 37 -9.20 20.71 2.86
C LEU A 37 -9.64 21.59 1.68
N GLU A 38 -8.94 22.70 1.43
CA GLU A 38 -9.12 23.55 0.25
C GLU A 38 -8.88 22.77 -1.07
N VAL A 39 -7.88 21.88 -1.09
CA VAL A 39 -7.65 20.97 -2.23
C VAL A 39 -8.84 20.05 -2.44
N VAL A 40 -9.36 19.44 -1.36
CA VAL A 40 -10.53 18.55 -1.47
C VAL A 40 -11.75 19.33 -1.98
N SER A 41 -12.04 20.50 -1.42
CA SER A 41 -13.22 21.29 -1.81
C SER A 41 -13.14 21.76 -3.27
N SER A 42 -11.95 22.13 -3.74
CA SER A 42 -11.75 22.71 -5.08
C SER A 42 -11.67 21.67 -6.20
N HIS A 43 -11.26 20.44 -5.89
CA HIS A 43 -11.00 19.41 -6.90
C HIS A 43 -11.94 18.21 -6.85
N PHE A 44 -12.71 18.03 -5.77
CA PHE A 44 -13.60 16.88 -5.66
C PHE A 44 -14.84 17.03 -6.55
N SER A 45 -15.05 16.02 -7.39
CA SER A 45 -16.31 15.76 -8.11
C SER A 45 -16.46 14.25 -8.32
N LEU A 46 -17.64 13.78 -8.67
CA LEU A 46 -17.87 12.35 -8.96
C LEU A 46 -17.12 11.88 -10.23
N ASP A 47 -16.75 12.79 -11.12
CA ASP A 47 -15.90 12.49 -12.28
C ASP A 47 -14.40 12.56 -11.97
N ALA A 48 -14.02 13.03 -10.78
CA ALA A 48 -12.63 13.15 -10.41
C ALA A 48 -11.99 11.78 -10.15
N ILE A 49 -10.70 11.71 -10.47
CA ILE A 49 -9.84 10.60 -10.11
C ILE A 49 -9.27 10.90 -8.72
N THR A 50 -9.71 10.14 -7.71
CA THR A 50 -9.38 10.40 -6.29
C THR A 50 -7.89 10.39 -6.01
N ILE A 51 -7.12 9.53 -6.67
CA ILE A 51 -5.66 9.46 -6.49
C ILE A 51 -4.97 10.76 -6.93
N VAL A 52 -5.49 11.48 -7.92
CA VAL A 52 -4.96 12.79 -8.34
C VAL A 52 -5.18 13.85 -7.25
N ILE A 53 -6.32 13.79 -6.56
CA ILE A 53 -6.62 14.68 -5.44
C ILE A 53 -5.73 14.33 -4.24
N ALA A 54 -5.56 13.03 -3.94
CA ALA A 54 -4.67 12.56 -2.88
C ALA A 54 -3.23 13.07 -3.09
N THR A 55 -2.66 12.95 -4.29
CA THR A 55 -1.34 13.51 -4.61
C THR A 55 -1.26 15.00 -4.32
N LYS A 56 -2.25 15.79 -4.76
CA LYS A 56 -2.30 17.24 -4.47
C LYS A 56 -2.36 17.55 -2.97
N ILE A 57 -3.09 16.74 -2.19
CA ILE A 57 -3.13 16.86 -0.72
C ILE A 57 -1.73 16.66 -0.16
N HIS A 58 -1.06 15.56 -0.52
CA HIS A 58 0.30 15.28 -0.04
C HIS A 58 1.28 16.41 -0.41
N ASP A 59 1.24 16.91 -1.65
CA ASP A 59 2.13 17.99 -2.10
C ASP A 59 1.94 19.28 -1.30
N VAL A 60 0.68 19.64 -1.02
CA VAL A 60 0.35 20.83 -0.21
C VAL A 60 0.81 20.65 1.23
N VAL A 61 0.58 19.47 1.83
CA VAL A 61 1.02 19.18 3.19
C VAL A 61 2.56 19.27 3.27
N LYS A 62 3.29 18.58 2.39
CA LYS A 62 4.76 18.63 2.32
C LYS A 62 5.29 20.06 2.21
N ARG A 63 4.70 20.87 1.32
CA ARG A 63 5.11 22.26 1.11
C ARG A 63 4.85 23.14 2.33
N VAL A 64 3.71 22.99 2.99
CA VAL A 64 3.35 23.82 4.16
C VAL A 64 4.18 23.45 5.38
N THR A 65 4.46 22.18 5.59
CA THR A 65 5.20 21.68 6.76
C THR A 65 6.72 21.70 6.56
N GLY A 66 7.19 21.76 5.31
CA GLY A 66 8.61 21.60 4.98
C GLY A 66 9.12 20.17 5.13
N ASN A 67 8.24 19.20 5.42
CA ASN A 67 8.61 17.79 5.55
C ASN A 67 8.36 17.06 4.22
N PRO A 68 9.40 16.62 3.49
CA PRO A 68 9.25 15.96 2.19
C PRO A 68 8.70 14.53 2.28
N ASP A 69 8.78 13.87 3.44
CA ASP A 69 8.29 12.51 3.66
C ASP A 69 7.57 12.38 5.02
N PRO A 70 6.30 12.82 5.11
CA PRO A 70 5.50 12.67 6.33
C PRO A 70 5.37 11.23 6.82
N TYR A 71 5.48 10.24 5.93
CA TYR A 71 5.21 8.84 6.25
C TYR A 71 6.45 8.04 6.64
N ARG A 72 7.63 8.67 6.69
CA ARG A 72 8.90 7.97 6.92
C ARG A 72 8.89 7.07 8.16
N GLU A 73 8.61 7.65 9.34
CA GLU A 73 8.62 6.89 10.60
C GLU A 73 7.56 5.78 10.62
N MET A 74 6.43 6.05 9.98
CA MET A 74 5.34 5.10 9.85
C MET A 74 5.76 3.90 8.99
N LYS A 75 6.38 4.15 7.82
CA LYS A 75 6.91 3.12 6.93
C LYS A 75 8.05 2.33 7.56
N GLU A 76 8.92 2.97 8.33
CA GLU A 76 9.99 2.27 9.06
C GLU A 76 9.43 1.26 10.09
N LYS A 77 8.38 1.64 10.83
CA LYS A 77 7.67 0.75 11.75
C LYS A 77 6.95 -0.38 11.01
N GLU A 78 6.27 -0.05 9.92
CA GLU A 78 5.58 -1.02 9.06
C GLU A 78 6.55 -2.09 8.52
N ILE A 79 7.68 -1.67 7.95
CA ILE A 79 8.73 -2.57 7.42
C ILE A 79 9.27 -3.48 8.52
N ALA A 80 9.55 -2.93 9.71
CA ALA A 80 10.06 -3.72 10.83
C ALA A 80 9.06 -4.80 11.27
N MET A 81 7.78 -4.43 11.41
CA MET A 81 6.70 -5.34 11.78
C MET A 81 6.44 -6.39 10.70
N ALA A 82 6.34 -5.98 9.43
CA ALA A 82 6.11 -6.86 8.29
C ALA A 82 7.20 -7.93 8.18
N ARG A 83 8.46 -7.58 8.44
CA ARG A 83 9.58 -8.53 8.45
C ARG A 83 9.43 -9.61 9.51
N GLU A 84 8.96 -9.27 10.70
CA GLU A 84 8.74 -10.23 11.79
C GLU A 84 7.57 -11.14 11.46
N LEU A 85 6.43 -10.56 11.07
CA LEU A 85 5.22 -11.30 10.73
C LEU A 85 5.41 -12.22 9.53
N PHE A 86 6.18 -11.79 8.53
CA PHE A 86 6.52 -12.61 7.38
C PHE A 86 7.18 -13.94 7.78
N ARG A 87 8.08 -13.92 8.78
CA ARG A 87 8.76 -15.15 9.25
C ARG A 87 7.77 -16.15 9.87
N GLU A 88 6.72 -15.66 10.51
CA GLU A 88 5.64 -16.48 11.05
C GLU A 88 4.71 -16.98 9.93
N ALA A 89 4.33 -16.11 8.99
CA ALA A 89 3.36 -16.40 7.94
C ALA A 89 3.89 -17.38 6.87
N VAL A 90 5.16 -17.24 6.48
CA VAL A 90 5.75 -18.05 5.40
C VAL A 90 5.75 -19.55 5.71
N GLN A 91 5.82 -19.93 6.99
CA GLN A 91 5.79 -21.33 7.43
C GLN A 91 4.43 -22.01 7.20
N ASN A 92 3.37 -21.22 7.12
CA ASN A 92 2.00 -21.71 6.94
C ASN A 92 1.56 -21.76 5.46
N HIS A 93 2.45 -21.37 4.54
CA HIS A 93 2.15 -21.30 3.11
C HIS A 93 3.05 -22.27 2.34
N GLY A 94 2.45 -22.97 1.36
CA GLY A 94 3.20 -23.86 0.47
C GLY A 94 4.17 -23.08 -0.43
N ASP A 95 5.22 -23.77 -0.88
CA ASP A 95 6.27 -23.23 -1.78
C ASP A 95 5.88 -23.26 -3.27
N GLY A 96 4.74 -23.86 -3.60
CA GLY A 96 4.14 -23.85 -4.93
C GLY A 96 3.53 -22.49 -5.30
N PHE A 97 3.31 -22.27 -6.60
CA PHE A 97 2.85 -20.99 -7.16
C PHE A 97 1.62 -20.42 -6.44
N LYS A 98 0.57 -21.22 -6.28
CA LYS A 98 -0.68 -20.80 -5.63
C LYS A 98 -0.49 -20.41 -4.16
N GLY A 99 0.38 -21.11 -3.43
CA GLY A 99 0.71 -20.79 -2.04
C GLY A 99 1.45 -19.46 -1.92
N LEU A 100 2.41 -19.22 -2.82
CA LEU A 100 3.17 -17.97 -2.87
C LEU A 100 2.30 -16.78 -3.33
N LEU A 101 1.36 -17.01 -4.25
CA LEU A 101 0.40 -16.01 -4.68
C LEU A 101 -0.55 -15.61 -3.54
N LYS A 102 -1.05 -16.59 -2.78
CA LYS A 102 -1.84 -16.34 -1.57
C LYS A 102 -1.03 -15.59 -0.51
N LEU A 103 0.25 -15.91 -0.33
CA LEU A 103 1.14 -15.21 0.59
C LEU A 103 1.35 -13.73 0.20
N ALA A 104 1.56 -13.46 -1.09
CA ALA A 104 1.66 -12.08 -1.60
C ALA A 104 0.35 -11.31 -1.37
N ALA A 105 -0.80 -11.92 -1.71
CA ALA A 105 -2.12 -11.32 -1.47
C ALA A 105 -2.41 -11.09 0.02
N LEU A 106 -1.96 -12.00 0.89
CA LEU A 106 -2.07 -11.87 2.34
C LEU A 106 -1.33 -10.63 2.83
N GLY A 107 -0.12 -10.35 2.34
CA GLY A 107 0.63 -9.13 2.66
C GLY A 107 -0.17 -7.84 2.44
N ASN A 108 -0.87 -7.74 1.31
CA ASN A 108 -1.70 -6.59 0.95
C ASN A 108 -3.03 -6.51 1.72
N ALA A 109 -3.51 -7.63 2.28
CA ALA A 109 -4.74 -7.65 3.07
C ALA A 109 -4.52 -7.20 4.54
N ILE A 110 -3.27 -7.11 4.99
CA ILE A 110 -2.95 -6.72 6.37
C ILE A 110 -3.05 -5.21 6.53
N ASP A 111 -3.75 -4.81 7.58
CA ASP A 111 -3.62 -3.46 8.10
C ASP A 111 -2.58 -3.43 9.25
N PHE A 112 -1.36 -3.01 8.92
CA PHE A 112 -0.25 -2.91 9.89
C PHE A 112 -0.46 -1.80 10.94
N PHE A 113 -1.52 -1.00 10.83
CA PHE A 113 -1.89 0.02 11.80
C PHE A 113 -2.77 -0.50 12.94
N LYS A 114 -3.17 -1.77 12.90
CA LYS A 114 -3.85 -2.45 14.01
C LYS A 114 -2.87 -2.85 15.13
N PRO A 115 -3.37 -3.12 16.35
CA PRO A 115 -2.55 -3.72 17.40
C PRO A 115 -1.88 -5.03 16.93
N LEU A 116 -0.62 -5.25 17.32
CA LEU A 116 0.19 -6.37 16.84
C LEU A 116 -0.50 -7.74 16.96
N GLU A 117 -1.23 -7.99 18.05
CA GLU A 117 -1.96 -9.25 18.24
C GLU A 117 -3.11 -9.43 17.24
N SER A 118 -3.78 -8.35 16.85
CA SER A 118 -4.78 -8.40 15.77
C SER A 118 -4.13 -8.69 14.43
N VAL A 119 -2.97 -8.08 14.16
CA VAL A 119 -2.22 -8.32 12.92
C VAL A 119 -1.75 -9.77 12.85
N ARG A 120 -1.19 -10.31 13.94
CA ARG A 120 -0.81 -11.73 14.04
C ARG A 120 -2.00 -12.67 13.81
N ALA A 121 -3.17 -12.33 14.35
CA ALA A 121 -4.38 -13.12 14.12
C ALA A 121 -4.80 -13.10 12.65
N ASP A 122 -4.73 -11.93 12.00
CA ASP A 122 -4.98 -11.78 10.56
C ASP A 122 -3.96 -12.59 9.73
N MET A 123 -2.70 -12.71 10.20
CA MET A 123 -1.65 -13.50 9.53
C MET A 123 -1.82 -15.01 9.54
N LYS A 124 -2.62 -15.54 10.46
CA LYS A 124 -2.94 -16.96 10.49
C LYS A 124 -4.11 -17.33 9.59
N ARG A 125 -4.78 -16.35 8.99
CA ARG A 125 -5.91 -16.60 8.10
C ARG A 125 -5.41 -17.13 6.77
N GLN A 126 -6.14 -18.08 6.21
CA GLN A 126 -5.95 -18.49 4.83
C GLN A 126 -6.72 -17.52 3.93
N ILE A 127 -6.03 -16.97 2.94
CA ILE A 127 -6.66 -16.19 1.89
C ILE A 127 -7.36 -17.14 0.92
N GLU A 128 -8.66 -16.97 0.77
CA GLU A 128 -9.44 -17.57 -0.30
C GLU A 128 -9.85 -16.48 -1.27
N PHE A 129 -9.49 -16.68 -2.54
CA PHE A 129 -9.85 -15.75 -3.60
C PHE A 129 -11.31 -15.96 -3.97
N VAL A 130 -12.11 -14.90 -3.93
CA VAL A 130 -13.50 -14.92 -4.42
C VAL A 130 -13.52 -15.11 -5.95
N ILE A 131 -12.54 -14.52 -6.64
CA ILE A 131 -12.26 -14.72 -8.07
C ILE A 131 -10.84 -15.27 -8.16
N ASP A 132 -10.71 -16.55 -8.52
CA ASP A 132 -9.43 -17.27 -8.51
C ASP A 132 -8.96 -17.61 -9.93
N ASP A 133 -8.30 -16.66 -10.58
CA ASP A 133 -7.67 -16.86 -11.90
C ASP A 133 -6.21 -17.33 -11.78
N SER A 134 -5.81 -17.90 -10.63
CA SER A 134 -4.41 -18.24 -10.36
C SER A 134 -3.82 -19.25 -11.34
N GLU A 135 -4.61 -20.23 -11.79
CA GLU A 135 -4.16 -21.22 -12.77
C GLU A 135 -3.90 -20.59 -14.14
N GLU A 136 -4.83 -19.75 -14.63
CA GLU A 136 -4.68 -19.03 -15.90
C GLU A 136 -3.48 -18.07 -15.84
N PHE A 137 -3.32 -17.39 -14.70
CA PHE A 137 -2.18 -16.52 -14.44
C PHE A 137 -0.85 -17.30 -14.48
N GLU A 138 -0.78 -18.49 -13.86
CA GLU A 138 0.43 -19.32 -13.88
C GLU A 138 0.82 -19.72 -15.31
N VAL A 139 -0.15 -20.16 -16.11
CA VAL A 139 0.06 -20.54 -17.52
C VAL A 139 0.60 -19.35 -18.31
N LYS A 140 -0.05 -18.18 -18.21
CA LYS A 140 0.40 -16.95 -18.89
C LYS A 140 1.83 -16.55 -18.48
N CYS A 141 2.20 -16.76 -17.22
CA CYS A 141 3.55 -16.44 -16.75
C CYS A 141 4.62 -17.35 -17.34
N ARG A 142 4.30 -18.61 -17.67
CA ARG A 142 5.26 -19.56 -18.27
C ARG A 142 5.59 -19.22 -19.72
N ASP A 143 4.63 -18.66 -20.46
CA ASP A 143 4.82 -18.29 -21.87
C ASP A 143 5.36 -16.86 -22.05
N ALA A 144 5.20 -16.00 -21.03
CA ALA A 144 5.62 -14.62 -21.09
C ALA A 144 7.14 -14.45 -20.92
N LYS A 145 7.73 -13.56 -21.73
CA LYS A 145 9.17 -13.26 -21.66
C LYS A 145 9.51 -12.28 -20.54
N ARG A 146 8.57 -11.39 -20.21
CA ARG A 146 8.76 -10.29 -19.23
C ARG A 146 7.46 -10.03 -18.48
N MET A 147 7.59 -9.70 -17.21
CA MET A 147 6.50 -9.27 -16.35
C MET A 147 6.87 -7.93 -15.71
N LEU A 148 5.88 -7.03 -15.66
CA LEU A 148 5.92 -5.85 -14.82
C LEU A 148 5.14 -6.15 -13.53
N TYR A 149 5.79 -6.05 -12.38
CA TYR A 149 5.17 -6.21 -11.07
C TYR A 149 5.10 -4.83 -10.41
N LEU A 150 3.90 -4.31 -10.20
CA LEU A 150 3.67 -3.00 -9.60
C LEU A 150 3.50 -3.18 -8.08
N ALA A 151 4.49 -2.73 -7.32
CA ALA A 151 4.42 -2.73 -5.86
C ALA A 151 3.44 -1.68 -5.35
N ASP A 152 2.85 -1.93 -4.18
CA ASP A 152 1.99 -0.97 -3.49
C ASP A 152 2.64 -0.43 -2.21
N ASN A 153 2.58 -1.19 -1.11
CA ASN A 153 3.10 -0.74 0.20
C ASN A 153 4.51 -1.24 0.52
N ALA A 154 5.18 -0.54 1.44
CA ALA A 154 6.58 -0.81 1.77
C ALA A 154 6.78 -2.13 2.52
N GLY A 155 5.86 -2.49 3.43
CA GLY A 155 5.91 -3.76 4.16
C GLY A 155 5.60 -4.99 3.30
N GLU A 156 4.81 -4.84 2.24
CA GLU A 156 4.38 -5.94 1.36
C GLU A 156 5.53 -6.63 0.63
N VAL A 157 6.66 -5.93 0.45
CA VAL A 157 7.83 -6.47 -0.25
C VAL A 157 8.29 -7.82 0.32
N PHE A 158 8.16 -8.04 1.64
CA PHE A 158 8.55 -9.32 2.24
C PHE A 158 7.66 -10.48 1.76
N PHE A 159 6.37 -10.20 1.52
CA PHE A 159 5.36 -11.16 1.09
C PHE A 159 5.39 -11.39 -0.43
N ASP A 160 5.74 -10.36 -1.21
CA ASP A 160 5.91 -10.46 -2.66
C ASP A 160 7.17 -11.25 -3.05
N LEU A 161 8.28 -11.07 -2.31
CA LEU A 161 9.59 -11.61 -2.66
C LEU A 161 9.60 -13.13 -2.95
N PRO A 162 8.93 -14.00 -2.18
CA PRO A 162 8.82 -15.42 -2.50
C PRO A 162 8.21 -15.69 -3.89
N LEU A 163 7.10 -15.04 -4.23
CA LEU A 163 6.44 -15.17 -5.54
C LEU A 163 7.36 -14.65 -6.65
N LEU A 164 7.99 -13.49 -6.44
CA LEU A 164 8.94 -12.91 -7.40
C LEU A 164 10.13 -13.85 -7.65
N LYS A 165 10.67 -14.48 -6.60
CA LYS A 165 11.76 -15.47 -6.72
C LYS A 165 11.30 -16.70 -7.50
N TYR A 166 10.09 -17.19 -7.26
CA TYR A 166 9.51 -18.30 -8.00
C TYR A 166 9.37 -17.97 -9.50
N LEU A 167 8.76 -16.83 -9.82
CA LEU A 167 8.55 -16.36 -11.19
C LEU A 167 9.86 -16.13 -11.94
N ARG A 168 10.87 -15.57 -11.28
CA ARG A 168 12.20 -15.29 -11.88
C ARG A 168 12.92 -16.52 -12.40
N ARG A 169 12.47 -17.73 -12.07
CA ARG A 169 12.99 -19.00 -12.61
C ARG A 169 12.67 -19.17 -14.10
N PHE A 170 11.61 -18.55 -14.61
CA PHE A 170 11.14 -18.72 -15.99
C PHE A 170 10.73 -17.42 -16.69
N ILE A 171 10.54 -16.32 -15.97
CA ILE A 171 10.20 -15.00 -16.55
C ILE A 171 11.09 -13.88 -16.03
N ARG A 172 11.46 -12.92 -16.90
CA ARG A 172 12.15 -11.70 -16.44
C ARG A 172 11.16 -10.77 -15.74
N VAL A 173 11.24 -10.72 -14.41
CA VAL A 173 10.39 -9.84 -13.60
C VAL A 173 11.05 -8.47 -13.37
N ILE A 174 10.32 -7.40 -13.67
CA ILE A 174 10.66 -6.01 -13.38
C ILE A 174 9.75 -5.54 -12.25
N TYR A 175 10.32 -5.33 -11.07
CA TYR A 175 9.61 -4.84 -9.89
C TYR A 175 9.65 -3.30 -9.87
N VAL A 176 8.48 -2.66 -9.88
CA VAL A 176 8.33 -1.21 -9.99
C VAL A 176 7.81 -0.66 -8.68
N VAL A 177 8.51 0.33 -8.15
CA VAL A 177 8.13 1.10 -6.96
C VAL A 177 7.87 2.56 -7.33
N LYS A 178 7.28 3.34 -6.42
CA LYS A 178 7.11 4.78 -6.59
C LYS A 178 8.47 5.48 -6.65
N ALA A 179 8.57 6.55 -7.45
CA ALA A 179 9.80 7.34 -7.59
C ALA A 179 10.11 8.20 -6.35
N GLU A 180 9.07 8.59 -5.61
CA GLU A 180 9.17 9.42 -4.41
C GLU A 180 8.23 8.88 -3.32
N PRO A 181 8.48 9.18 -2.04
CA PRO A 181 7.54 8.87 -0.97
C PRO A 181 6.19 9.54 -1.21
N VAL A 182 5.13 8.75 -1.19
CA VAL A 182 3.73 9.21 -1.22
C VAL A 182 3.09 8.91 0.13
#